data_AF-X1U383-F1
#
_entry.id   AF-X1U383-F1
#
_cell.length_a   1.000
_cell.length_b   1.000
_cell.length_c   1.000
_cell.angle_alpha   90.00
_cell.angle_beta   90.00
_cell.angle_gamma   90.00
#
_symmetry.space_group_name_H-M   'P 1'
#
loop_
_entity.id
_entity.type
_entity.pdbx_description
1 polymer ?
#
loop_
_entity_poly.entity_id
_entity_poly.type
_entity_poly.pdbx_seq_one_letter_code
_entity_poly.pdbx_strand_id
1 'polypeptide(L)'
;LGLSRTRLFTDQQLIDLHREGLTDPEKAERLGASDGVVFYHRKRLGLKANRRKTRGKPATEPRPRKTIMEKKKQRFSVTLTESYINRLDILVEKGLYLNHQDAIRDALRRLFRYHKMEPLYPKRVEEDKKAQD
;
A
#
# COMPACT_ATOMS: atom_id res chain seq x y z
N LEU A 1 -14.04 22.83 -27.34
CA LEU A 1 -14.00 22.68 -25.87
C LEU A 1 -14.30 21.20 -25.57
N GLY A 2 -13.32 20.31 -25.54
CA GLY A 2 -12.47 20.07 -24.38
C GLY A 2 -13.14 19.06 -23.45
N LEU A 3 -12.82 17.77 -23.62
CA LEU A 3 -13.33 16.58 -22.90
C LEU A 3 -13.73 16.87 -21.44
N SER A 4 -15.03 16.91 -21.15
CA SER A 4 -15.53 17.02 -19.78
C SER A 4 -15.19 15.73 -19.03
N ARG A 5 -14.26 15.81 -18.08
CA ARG A 5 -14.21 14.85 -16.97
C ARG A 5 -15.60 14.86 -16.34
N THR A 6 -16.36 13.78 -16.52
CA THR A 6 -17.72 13.63 -16.01
C THR A 6 -17.67 13.90 -14.50
N ARG A 7 -18.16 15.07 -14.06
CA ARG A 7 -18.23 15.38 -12.63
C ARG A 7 -19.26 14.43 -12.04
N LEU A 8 -18.84 13.62 -11.07
CA LEU A 8 -19.70 12.59 -10.43
C LEU A 8 -20.91 13.21 -9.73
N PHE A 9 -20.81 14.46 -9.28
CA PHE A 9 -21.89 15.21 -8.66
C PHE A 9 -21.67 16.73 -8.81
N THR A 10 -22.73 17.51 -8.61
CA THR A 10 -22.69 18.97 -8.60
C THR A 10 -22.35 19.52 -7.22
N ASP A 11 -21.79 20.74 -7.17
CA ASP A 11 -21.45 21.38 -5.91
C ASP A 11 -22.72 21.64 -5.05
N GLN A 12 -23.88 21.83 -5.69
CA GLN A 12 -25.17 21.98 -4.99
C GLN A 12 -25.61 20.69 -4.30
N GLN A 13 -25.50 19.53 -4.96
CA GLN A 13 -25.79 18.24 -4.35
C GLN A 13 -24.93 18.00 -3.10
N LEU A 14 -23.67 18.43 -3.12
CA LEU A 14 -22.78 18.32 -1.97
C LEU A 14 -23.17 19.28 -0.82
N ILE A 15 -23.62 20.50 -1.14
CA ILE A 15 -24.07 21.49 -0.16
C ILE A 15 -25.34 21.00 0.54
N ASP A 16 -26.30 20.45 -0.20
CA ASP A 16 -27.58 19.99 0.35
C ASP A 16 -27.35 18.85 1.36
N LEU A 17 -26.56 17.84 0.97
CA LEU A 17 -26.17 16.75 1.89
C LEU A 17 -25.33 17.24 3.08
N HIS A 18 -24.58 18.34 2.93
CA HIS A 18 -23.85 18.92 4.05
C HIS A 18 -24.77 19.62 5.05
N ARG A 19 -25.81 20.32 4.57
CA ARG A 19 -26.85 20.95 5.41
C ARG A 19 -27.67 19.92 6.18
N GLU A 20 -27.93 18.76 5.57
CA GLU A 20 -28.53 17.59 6.22
C GLU A 20 -27.65 16.97 7.33
N GLY A 21 -26.41 17.45 7.50
CA GLY A 21 -25.53 17.01 8.58
C GLY A 21 -24.75 15.73 8.27
N LEU A 22 -24.81 15.21 7.03
CA LEU A 22 -24.09 13.99 6.65
C LEU A 22 -22.58 14.18 6.75
N THR A 23 -21.89 13.10 7.11
CA THR A 23 -20.42 13.04 7.14
C THR A 23 -19.86 12.81 5.72
N ASP A 24 -18.58 13.12 5.50
CA ASP A 24 -17.96 12.97 4.17
C ASP A 24 -18.09 11.55 3.57
N PRO A 25 -17.97 10.45 4.36
CA PRO A 25 -18.23 9.09 3.85
C PRO A 25 -19.69 8.85 3.45
N GLU A 26 -20.65 9.37 4.21
CA GLU A 26 -22.09 9.21 3.90
C GLU A 26 -22.47 10.00 2.64
N LYS A 27 -21.86 11.16 2.44
CA LYS A 27 -22.00 11.92 1.20
C LYS A 27 -21.38 11.17 0.03
N ALA A 28 -20.22 10.54 0.22
CA ALA A 28 -19.53 9.79 -0.82
C ALA A 28 -20.37 8.60 -1.29
N GLU A 29 -20.92 7.83 -0.34
CA GLU A 29 -21.86 6.74 -0.62
C GLU A 29 -23.10 7.23 -1.39
N ARG A 30 -23.71 8.32 -0.93
CA ARG A 30 -24.94 8.87 -1.55
C ARG A 30 -24.72 9.51 -2.92
N LEU A 31 -23.52 10.01 -3.18
CA LEU A 31 -23.13 10.61 -4.45
C LEU A 31 -22.44 9.63 -5.40
N GLY A 32 -22.27 8.36 -5.01
CA GLY A 32 -21.54 7.37 -5.81
C GLY A 32 -20.08 7.76 -6.08
N ALA A 33 -19.45 8.47 -5.15
CA ALA A 33 -18.11 9.01 -5.29
C ALA A 33 -17.17 8.46 -4.20
N SER A 34 -15.87 8.69 -4.34
CA SER A 34 -14.92 8.39 -3.27
C SER A 34 -14.89 9.49 -2.21
N ASP A 35 -14.59 9.11 -0.96
CA ASP A 35 -14.39 10.04 0.16
C ASP A 35 -13.41 11.16 -0.18
N GLY A 36 -12.34 10.84 -0.93
CA GLY A 36 -11.35 11.81 -1.38
C GLY A 36 -11.95 12.88 -2.29
N VAL A 37 -12.80 12.50 -3.25
CA VAL A 37 -13.47 13.44 -4.16
C VAL A 37 -14.39 14.38 -3.38
N VAL A 38 -15.19 13.84 -2.45
CA VAL A 38 -16.05 14.63 -1.56
C VAL A 38 -15.24 15.58 -0.68
N PHE A 39 -14.13 15.10 -0.10
CA PHE A 39 -13.24 15.92 0.72
C PHE A 39 -12.69 17.12 -0.05
N TYR A 40 -12.15 16.89 -1.26
CA TYR A 40 -11.59 17.95 -2.09
C TYR A 40 -12.65 18.98 -2.48
N HIS A 41 -13.84 18.54 -2.89
CA HIS A 41 -14.93 19.43 -3.25
C HIS A 41 -15.45 20.21 -2.03
N ARG A 42 -15.62 19.57 -0.87
CA ARG A 42 -16.03 20.22 0.38
C ARG A 42 -15.04 21.31 0.80
N LYS A 43 -13.73 21.00 0.72
CA LYS A 43 -12.65 21.95 1.02
C LYS A 43 -12.65 23.13 0.06
N ARG A 44 -12.83 22.90 -1.25
CA ARG A 44 -12.93 23.96 -2.26
C ARG A 44 -14.10 24.90 -2.00
N LEU A 45 -15.23 24.37 -1.52
CA LEU A 45 -16.44 25.14 -1.18
C LEU A 45 -16.40 25.76 0.23
N GLY A 46 -15.29 25.63 0.97
CA GLY A 46 -15.15 26.22 2.32
C GLY A 46 -16.02 25.58 3.39
N LEU A 47 -16.67 24.45 3.11
CA LEU A 47 -17.59 23.79 4.03
C LEU A 47 -16.80 23.02 5.12
N LYS A 48 -17.19 23.18 6.39
CA LYS A 48 -16.54 22.46 7.51
C LYS A 48 -16.91 20.97 7.49
N ALA A 49 -16.06 20.10 7.99
CA ALA A 49 -16.41 18.68 8.10
C ALA A 49 -17.51 18.49 9.16
N ASN A 50 -18.62 17.88 8.79
CA ASN A 50 -19.60 17.37 9.74
C ASN A 50 -18.96 16.19 10.48
N ARG A 51 -18.53 16.43 11.72
CA ARG A 51 -17.98 15.39 12.59
C ARG A 51 -19.08 14.95 13.54
N ARG A 52 -19.49 13.68 13.47
CA ARG A 52 -20.23 13.10 14.58
C ARG A 52 -19.33 13.11 15.80
N LYS A 53 -19.81 13.65 16.93
CA LYS A 53 -19.17 13.40 18.23
C LYS A 53 -19.12 11.88 18.38
N THR A 54 -17.93 11.31 18.37
CA THR A 54 -17.74 9.93 18.78
C THR A 54 -18.19 9.86 20.24
N ARG A 55 -19.45 9.46 20.49
CA ARG A 55 -19.74 8.70 21.71
C ARG A 55 -18.74 7.56 21.65
N GLY A 56 -17.78 7.54 22.57
CA GLY A 56 -16.61 6.68 22.50
C GLY A 56 -17.03 5.32 21.98
N LYS A 57 -16.63 5.01 20.74
CA LYS A 57 -16.78 3.65 20.24
C LYS A 57 -16.06 2.81 21.31
N PRO A 58 -16.69 1.80 21.94
CA PRO A 58 -15.89 0.85 22.70
C PRO A 58 -14.79 0.41 21.75
N ALA A 59 -13.56 0.37 22.22
CA ALA A 59 -12.39 0.13 21.39
C ALA A 59 -12.63 -1.12 20.52
N THR A 60 -13.22 -0.94 19.33
CA THR A 60 -13.17 -1.91 18.26
C THR A 60 -11.70 -2.11 18.12
N GLU A 61 -11.28 -3.35 18.40
CA GLU A 61 -9.89 -3.74 18.55
C GLU A 61 -9.02 -2.89 17.63
N PRO A 62 -7.97 -2.24 18.15
CA PRO A 62 -7.11 -1.44 17.32
C PRO A 62 -6.78 -2.29 16.11
N ARG A 63 -7.21 -1.84 14.90
CA ARG A 63 -6.87 -2.53 13.64
C ARG A 63 -5.43 -2.94 13.80
N PRO A 64 -5.07 -4.23 13.68
CA PRO A 64 -3.73 -4.68 14.03
C PRO A 64 -2.79 -3.72 13.33
N ARG A 65 -2.06 -2.92 14.11
CA ARG A 65 -1.04 -2.04 13.56
C ARG A 65 -0.17 -3.04 12.83
N LYS A 66 -0.12 -2.94 11.49
CA LYS A 66 0.68 -3.85 10.67
C LYS A 66 2.03 -3.91 11.35
N THR A 67 2.31 -5.00 12.07
CA THR A 67 3.61 -5.22 12.66
C THR A 67 4.46 -5.47 11.44
N ILE A 68 5.04 -4.40 10.92
CA ILE A 68 6.14 -4.49 9.99
C ILE A 68 7.18 -5.21 10.84
N MET A 69 7.24 -6.54 10.75
CA MET A 69 8.39 -7.27 11.28
C MET A 69 9.59 -6.53 10.72
N GLU A 70 10.33 -5.85 11.59
CA GLU A 70 11.41 -4.99 11.17
C GLU A 70 12.30 -5.82 10.26
N LYS A 71 12.43 -5.43 8.99
CA LYS A 71 13.25 -6.14 8.03
C LYS A 71 14.70 -6.00 8.49
N LYS A 72 15.16 -6.92 9.34
CA LYS A 72 16.56 -6.99 9.76
C LYS A 72 17.39 -7.25 8.50
N LYS A 73 18.20 -6.27 8.11
CA LYS A 73 19.13 -6.37 6.98
C LYS A 73 20.52 -6.62 7.54
N GLN A 74 21.11 -7.76 7.21
CA GLN A 74 22.49 -8.08 7.55
C GLN A 74 23.38 -7.91 6.32
N ARG A 75 24.54 -7.26 6.48
CA ARG A 75 25.58 -7.21 5.43
C ARG A 75 26.50 -8.40 5.60
N PHE A 76 26.65 -9.18 4.53
CA PHE A 76 27.65 -10.25 4.44
C PHE A 76 28.76 -9.78 3.50
N SER A 77 30.02 -9.96 3.90
CA SER A 77 31.20 -9.68 3.08
C SER A 77 31.80 -11.00 2.63
N VAL A 78 32.08 -11.14 1.34
CA VAL A 78 32.66 -12.36 0.76
C VAL A 78 33.81 -11.98 -0.16
N THR A 79 34.89 -12.76 -0.14
CA THR A 79 35.99 -12.64 -1.10
C THR A 79 35.67 -13.50 -2.31
N LEU A 80 35.60 -12.88 -3.49
CA LEU A 80 35.38 -13.57 -4.76
C LEU A 80 36.65 -13.48 -5.60
N THR A 81 36.95 -14.54 -6.35
CA THR A 81 38.07 -14.48 -7.31
C THR A 81 37.69 -13.60 -8.50
N GLU A 82 38.70 -13.12 -9.21
CA GLU A 82 38.53 -12.27 -10.38
C GLU A 82 37.62 -12.90 -11.44
N SER A 83 37.71 -14.22 -11.64
CA SER A 83 36.83 -14.94 -12.58
C SER A 83 35.35 -14.79 -12.26
N TYR A 84 34.97 -14.75 -10.97
CA TYR A 84 33.58 -14.53 -10.57
C TYR A 84 33.16 -13.08 -10.77
N ILE A 85 34.05 -12.14 -10.46
CA ILE A 85 33.80 -10.70 -10.63
C ILE A 85 33.56 -10.40 -12.12
N ASN A 86 34.46 -10.86 -13.00
CA ASN A 86 34.34 -10.67 -14.45
C ASN A 86 33.05 -11.27 -15.02
N ARG A 87 32.58 -12.41 -14.49
CA ARG A 87 31.30 -12.99 -14.91
C ARG A 87 30.11 -12.14 -14.46
N LEU A 88 30.18 -11.52 -13.28
CA LEU A 88 29.16 -10.60 -12.80
C LEU A 88 29.15 -9.31 -13.64
N ASP A 89 30.32 -8.79 -14.02
CA ASP A 89 30.44 -7.63 -14.90
C ASP A 89 29.77 -7.90 -16.25
N ILE A 90 30.08 -9.03 -16.89
CA ILE A 90 29.46 -9.45 -18.17
C ILE A 90 27.92 -9.51 -18.06
N LEU A 91 27.38 -9.94 -16.92
CA LEU A 91 25.92 -9.98 -16.71
C LEU A 91 25.30 -8.58 -16.65
N VAL A 92 26.02 -7.60 -16.09
CA VAL A 92 25.58 -6.21 -16.01
C VAL A 92 25.76 -5.50 -17.35
N GLU A 93 26.89 -5.70 -18.02
CA GLU A 93 27.18 -5.14 -19.34
C GLU A 93 26.16 -5.56 -20.40
N LYS A 94 25.71 -6.83 -20.34
CA LYS A 94 24.65 -7.34 -21.21
C LYS A 94 23.25 -6.85 -20.84
N GLY A 95 23.11 -6.05 -19.77
CA GLY A 95 21.83 -5.55 -19.29
C GLY A 95 20.90 -6.62 -18.71
N LEU A 96 21.42 -7.83 -18.41
CA LEU A 96 20.62 -8.92 -17.84
C LEU A 96 20.29 -8.66 -16.37
N TYR A 97 21.15 -7.90 -15.69
CA TYR A 97 20.93 -7.43 -14.32
C TYR A 97 21.36 -5.97 -14.20
N LEU A 98 20.68 -5.24 -13.32
CA LEU A 98 20.98 -3.82 -13.09
C LEU A 98 22.35 -3.62 -12.40
N ASN A 99 22.76 -4.55 -11.55
CA ASN A 99 24.04 -4.53 -10.83
C ASN A 99 24.37 -5.93 -10.28
N HIS A 100 25.61 -6.10 -9.78
CA HIS A 100 26.07 -7.35 -9.19
C HIS A 100 25.22 -7.84 -8.01
N GLN A 101 24.74 -6.93 -7.17
CA GLN A 101 23.95 -7.33 -6.00
C GLN A 101 22.60 -7.91 -6.39
N ASP A 102 21.99 -7.42 -7.47
CA ASP A 102 20.74 -7.96 -7.99
C ASP A 102 20.94 -9.38 -8.56
N ALA A 103 22.00 -9.57 -9.36
CA ALA A 103 22.40 -10.88 -9.87
C ALA A 103 22.65 -11.90 -8.74
N ILE A 104 23.41 -11.50 -7.71
CA ILE A 104 23.70 -12.36 -6.54
C ILE A 104 22.41 -12.69 -5.78
N ARG A 105 21.54 -11.71 -5.54
CA ARG A 105 20.26 -11.96 -4.86
C ARG A 105 19.38 -12.91 -5.66
N ASP A 106 19.29 -12.75 -6.98
CA ASP A 106 18.49 -13.66 -7.80
C ASP A 106 19.06 -15.09 -7.81
N ALA A 107 20.38 -15.23 -7.88
CA ALA A 107 21.04 -16.53 -7.74
C ALA A 107 20.70 -17.20 -6.40
N LEU A 108 20.78 -16.45 -5.28
CA LEU A 108 20.37 -16.96 -3.97
C LEU A 108 18.88 -17.33 -3.91
N ARG A 109 17.99 -16.53 -4.52
CA ARG A 109 16.56 -16.88 -4.61
C ARG A 109 16.34 -18.19 -5.37
N ARG A 110 17.08 -18.43 -6.45
CA ARG A 110 17.00 -19.69 -7.21
C ARG A 110 17.51 -20.87 -6.37
N LEU A 111 18.62 -20.69 -5.67
CA LEU A 111 19.19 -21.68 -4.76
C LEU A 111 18.19 -22.07 -3.66
N PHE A 112 17.60 -21.08 -2.97
CA PHE A 112 16.66 -21.35 -1.90
C PHE A 112 15.37 -22.02 -2.39
N ARG A 113 14.87 -21.63 -3.57
CA ARG A 113 13.74 -22.29 -4.22
C ARG A 113 14.03 -23.76 -4.51
N TYR A 114 15.22 -24.05 -5.05
CA TYR A 114 15.65 -25.41 -5.31
C TYR A 114 15.67 -26.28 -4.03
N HIS A 115 16.11 -25.70 -2.92
CA HIS A 115 16.12 -26.36 -1.60
C HIS A 115 14.79 -26.27 -0.83
N LYS A 116 13.70 -25.80 -1.47
CA LYS A 116 12.37 -25.64 -0.83
C LYS A 116 12.39 -24.80 0.45
N MET A 117 13.30 -23.82 0.56
CA MET A 117 13.38 -22.89 1.68
C MET A 117 12.43 -21.69 1.52
N GLU A 118 11.20 -21.95 1.04
CA GLU A 118 10.15 -20.94 0.95
C GLU A 118 9.27 -20.94 2.21
N PRO A 119 8.77 -19.77 2.66
CA PRO A 119 8.82 -18.49 1.95
C PRO A 119 10.01 -17.60 2.35
N LEU A 120 10.69 -17.00 1.35
CA LEU A 120 11.80 -16.05 1.52
C LEU A 120 11.40 -14.69 2.09
N TYR A 121 10.09 -14.43 2.12
CA TYR A 121 9.48 -13.36 2.88
C TYR A 121 8.62 -14.03 3.92
N PRO A 122 8.60 -13.56 5.19
CA PRO A 122 7.58 -14.02 6.11
C PRO A 122 6.22 -13.84 5.42
N LYS A 123 5.43 -14.93 5.32
CA LYS A 123 4.02 -14.81 4.96
C LYS A 123 3.47 -13.70 5.85
N ARG A 124 2.74 -12.75 5.26
CA ARG A 124 1.92 -11.87 6.08
C ARG A 124 1.07 -12.83 6.91
N VAL A 125 1.29 -12.81 8.22
CA VAL A 125 0.41 -13.47 9.15
C VAL A 125 -0.86 -12.62 9.11
N GLU A 126 -1.70 -12.86 8.10
CA GLU A 126 -3.12 -12.65 8.32
C GLU A 126 -3.45 -13.72 9.33
N GLU A 127 -3.58 -13.30 10.58
CA GLU A 127 -4.17 -14.12 11.62
C GLU A 127 -5.59 -14.44 11.14
N ASP A 128 -5.72 -15.53 10.39
CA ASP A 128 -6.95 -16.29 10.23
C ASP A 128 -7.30 -16.87 11.61
N LYS A 129 -7.58 -16.00 12.57
CA LYS A 129 -8.35 -16.33 13.77
C LYS A 129 -9.81 -16.05 13.46
N LYS A 130 -10.37 -16.83 12.54
CA LYS A 130 -11.80 -17.16 12.52
C LYS A 130 -11.96 -18.59 12.03
N ALA A 131 -12.08 -19.51 12.99
CA ALA A 131 -13.11 -20.54 13.06
C ALA A 131 -12.62 -21.71 13.92
N GLN A 132 -13.01 -21.73 15.20
CA GLN A 132 -13.32 -22.90 16.05
C GLN A 132 -13.27 -22.44 17.50
N ASP A 133 -14.37 -21.88 18.00
CA ASP A 133 -15.35 -22.61 18.84
C ASP A 133 -16.66 -21.81 18.91
#